data_AF-D0WER4-F1
#
_entry.id   AF-D0WER4-F1
#
_cell.length_a   1.000
_cell.length_b   1.000
_cell.length_c   1.000
_cell.angle_alpha   90.00
_cell.angle_beta   90.00
_cell.angle_gamma   90.00
#
_symmetry.space_group_name_H-M   'P 1'
#
loop_
_entity.id
_entity.type
_entity.pdbx_description
1 polymer ?
#
loop_
_entity_poly.entity_id
_entity_poly.type
_entity_poly.pdbx_seq_one_letter_code
_entity_poly.pdbx_strand_id
1 'polypeptide(L)'
;MSMTQTQRSTRAARLTDEQIAAEEKLLDGVPRFNVAAFLMPPIWGPAHGIWATIVFYPLWILADTAFVNALQHRTPLAIVVGVLVFVLMTALTAAFAVVSQPFALRRALSLGVSKEAYLRRQRIWAAVSVIVGAVALIVATYYNLFLNPALAGLVP
;
A
#
# COMPACT_ATOMS: atom_id res chain seq x y z
N MET A 1 45.25 3.82 -18.45
CA MET A 1 44.65 5.05 -17.89
C MET A 1 43.67 4.62 -16.81
N SER A 2 44.05 4.75 -15.53
CA SER A 2 43.27 4.24 -14.39
C SER A 2 42.13 5.20 -14.04
N MET A 3 40.91 4.68 -13.93
CA MET A 3 39.69 5.43 -13.66
C MET A 3 39.61 5.76 -12.16
N THR A 4 39.39 7.03 -11.80
CA THR A 4 39.37 7.49 -10.40
C THR A 4 38.10 7.02 -9.66
N GLN A 5 38.21 6.83 -8.34
CA GLN A 5 37.15 6.32 -7.47
C GLN A 5 35.86 7.17 -7.52
N THR A 6 36.01 8.47 -7.75
CA THR A 6 34.91 9.43 -7.94
C THR A 6 34.13 9.18 -9.23
N GLN A 7 34.79 8.76 -10.32
CA GLN A 7 34.07 8.39 -11.56
C GLN A 7 33.28 7.08 -11.40
N ARG A 8 33.75 6.15 -10.55
CA ARG A 8 32.99 4.93 -10.22
C ARG A 8 31.74 5.24 -9.40
N SER A 9 31.79 6.17 -8.44
CA SER A 9 30.60 6.52 -7.63
C SER A 9 29.55 7.27 -8.45
N THR A 10 29.96 8.20 -9.33
CA THR A 10 29.02 8.94 -10.19
C THR A 10 28.38 8.04 -11.26
N ARG A 11 29.10 7.02 -11.76
CA ARG A 11 28.55 6.02 -12.69
C ARG A 11 27.65 4.99 -11.99
N ALA A 12 27.89 4.69 -10.71
CA ALA A 12 27.02 3.83 -9.91
C ALA A 12 25.70 4.52 -9.51
N ALA A 13 25.66 5.86 -9.48
CA ALA A 13 24.48 6.64 -9.13
C ALA A 13 23.53 6.95 -10.32
N ARG A 14 24.01 6.86 -11.57
CA ARG A 14 23.14 6.89 -12.76
C ARG A 14 22.87 5.46 -13.20
N LEU A 15 21.60 5.06 -13.22
CA LEU A 15 21.18 3.95 -14.07
C LEU A 15 21.68 4.25 -15.49
N THR A 16 22.33 3.29 -16.13
CA THR A 16 22.72 3.48 -17.53
C THR A 16 21.44 3.59 -18.38
N ASP A 17 21.46 4.37 -19.46
CA ASP A 17 20.26 4.58 -20.31
C ASP A 17 19.67 3.23 -20.80
N GLU A 18 20.52 2.22 -21.00
CA GLU A 18 20.13 0.85 -21.30
C GLU A 18 19.33 0.17 -20.19
N GLN A 19 19.69 0.39 -18.92
CA GLN A 19 18.95 -0.13 -17.77
C GLN A 19 17.57 0.53 -17.66
N ILE A 20 17.50 1.84 -17.91
CA ILE A 20 16.23 2.58 -17.93
C ILE A 20 15.33 2.04 -19.05
N ALA A 21 15.85 1.92 -20.27
CA ALA A 21 15.10 1.38 -21.41
C ALA A 21 14.63 -0.07 -21.18
N ALA A 22 15.46 -0.90 -20.53
CA ALA A 22 15.09 -2.25 -20.16
C ALA A 22 13.98 -2.27 -19.09
N GLU A 23 14.04 -1.37 -18.10
CA GLU A 23 13.00 -1.24 -17.08
C GLU A 23 11.69 -0.70 -17.66
N GLU A 24 11.73 0.30 -18.54
CA GLU A 24 10.55 0.80 -19.24
C GLU A 24 9.89 -0.29 -20.08
N LYS A 25 10.67 -1.05 -20.85
CA LYS A 25 10.16 -2.20 -21.62
C LYS A 25 9.58 -3.29 -20.71
N LEU A 26 10.19 -3.51 -19.54
CA LEU A 26 9.70 -4.47 -18.56
C LEU A 26 8.34 -4.03 -17.98
N LEU A 27 8.19 -2.74 -17.68
CA LEU A 27 6.98 -2.16 -17.09
C LEU A 27 5.90 -1.84 -18.12
N ASP A 28 6.20 -1.92 -19.42
CA ASP A 28 5.21 -1.68 -20.46
C ASP A 28 3.96 -2.57 -20.30
N GLY A 29 2.77 -2.00 -20.39
CA GLY A 29 1.50 -2.72 -20.14
C GLY A 29 1.26 -3.18 -18.69
N VAL A 30 2.16 -2.88 -17.74
CA VAL A 30 1.92 -3.12 -16.30
C VAL A 30 1.15 -1.92 -15.74
N PRO A 31 0.02 -2.13 -15.03
CA PRO A 31 -0.70 -1.02 -14.41
C PRO A 31 0.20 -0.28 -13.43
N ARG A 32 0.30 1.04 -13.57
CA ARG A 32 1.12 1.90 -12.69
C ARG A 32 0.62 1.89 -11.24
N PHE A 33 -0.67 1.66 -11.04
CA PHE A 33 -1.31 1.63 -9.73
C PHE A 33 -1.87 0.25 -9.45
N ASN A 34 -1.42 -0.40 -8.37
CA ASN A 34 -1.93 -1.69 -7.97
C ASN A 34 -3.10 -1.55 -6.98
N VAL A 35 -4.31 -1.82 -7.45
CA VAL A 35 -5.54 -1.77 -6.63
C VAL A 35 -5.48 -2.73 -5.44
N ALA A 36 -4.92 -3.93 -5.62
CA ALA A 36 -4.84 -4.91 -4.55
C ALA A 36 -3.88 -4.48 -3.43
N ALA A 37 -2.72 -3.92 -3.82
CA ALA A 37 -1.75 -3.35 -2.89
C ALA A 37 -2.29 -2.12 -2.16
N PHE A 38 -3.15 -1.33 -2.82
CA PHE A 38 -3.79 -0.17 -2.22
C PHE A 38 -4.84 -0.56 -1.18
N LEU A 39 -5.72 -1.51 -1.52
CA LEU A 39 -6.83 -1.88 -0.63
C LEU A 39 -6.40 -2.83 0.48
N MET A 40 -5.51 -3.77 0.19
CA MET A 40 -5.09 -4.81 1.12
C MET A 40 -3.56 -4.92 1.22
N PRO A 41 -2.85 -3.83 1.57
CA PRO A 41 -1.40 -3.83 1.74
C PRO A 41 -0.86 -4.96 2.63
N PRO A 42 -1.40 -5.26 3.83
CA PRO A 42 -0.84 -6.29 4.71
C PRO A 42 -1.10 -7.72 4.24
N ILE A 43 -1.94 -7.93 3.22
CA ILE A 43 -2.22 -9.27 2.66
C ILE A 43 -1.51 -9.43 1.32
N TRP A 44 -1.69 -8.45 0.43
CA TRP A 44 -1.06 -8.46 -0.89
C TRP A 44 0.47 -8.34 -0.75
N GLY A 45 0.98 -7.49 0.13
CA GLY A 45 2.41 -7.28 0.32
C GLY A 45 3.18 -8.56 0.67
N PRO A 46 2.81 -9.31 1.73
CA PRO A 46 3.50 -10.55 2.10
C PRO A 46 3.37 -11.65 1.03
N ALA A 47 2.21 -11.73 0.35
CA ALA A 47 2.03 -12.65 -0.78
C ALA A 47 3.03 -12.38 -1.93
N HIS A 48 3.56 -11.15 -2.02
CA HIS A 48 4.58 -10.73 -2.99
C HIS A 48 5.96 -10.50 -2.33
N GLY A 49 6.18 -11.04 -1.13
CA GLY A 49 7.46 -11.03 -0.42
C GLY A 49 7.80 -9.74 0.32
N ILE A 50 6.85 -8.80 0.45
CA ILE A 50 7.04 -7.52 1.16
C ILE A 50 6.46 -7.64 2.57
N TRP A 51 7.09 -8.46 3.42
CA TRP A 51 6.59 -8.77 4.77
C TRP A 51 6.44 -7.56 5.70
N ALA A 52 7.22 -6.50 5.48
CA ALA A 52 7.14 -5.26 6.25
C ALA A 52 5.73 -4.63 6.24
N THR A 53 4.92 -4.93 5.22
CA THR A 53 3.54 -4.43 5.10
C THR A 53 2.58 -4.96 6.16
N ILE A 54 2.96 -5.94 6.97
CA ILE A 54 2.18 -6.34 8.16
C ILE A 54 2.01 -5.15 9.13
N VAL A 55 2.92 -4.17 9.11
CA VAL A 55 2.81 -2.93 9.89
C VAL A 55 1.54 -2.13 9.58
N PHE A 56 0.87 -2.37 8.45
CA PHE A 56 -0.40 -1.72 8.15
C PHE A 56 -1.51 -2.11 9.12
N TYR A 57 -1.47 -3.29 9.76
CA TYR A 57 -2.48 -3.65 10.75
C TYR A 57 -2.51 -2.69 11.97
N PRO A 58 -1.39 -2.46 12.69
CA PRO A 58 -1.39 -1.47 13.77
C PRO A 58 -1.63 -0.03 13.25
N LEU A 59 -1.21 0.30 12.03
CA LEU A 59 -1.51 1.60 11.42
C LEU A 59 -3.01 1.80 11.15
N TRP A 60 -3.72 0.75 10.74
CA TRP A 60 -5.16 0.78 10.58
C TRP A 60 -5.89 0.98 11.90
N ILE A 61 -5.43 0.36 12.99
CA ILE A 61 -5.98 0.58 14.34
C ILE A 61 -5.79 2.04 14.77
N LEU A 62 -4.61 2.62 14.51
CA LEU A 62 -4.34 4.04 14.78
C LEU A 62 -5.30 4.94 13.99
N ALA A 63 -5.50 4.66 12.70
CA ALA A 63 -6.42 5.41 11.86
C ALA A 63 -7.86 5.30 12.36
N ASP A 64 -8.31 4.09 12.66
CA ASP A 64 -9.65 3.82 13.18
C ASP A 64 -9.91 4.58 14.49
N THR A 65 -8.94 4.56 15.41
CA THR A 65 -9.00 5.31 16.67
C THR A 65 -9.11 6.82 16.45
N ALA A 66 -8.34 7.37 15.49
CA ALA A 66 -8.41 8.79 15.16
C ALA A 66 -9.79 9.17 14.59
N PHE A 67 -10.40 8.31 13.78
CA PHE A 67 -11.74 8.55 13.22
C PHE A 67 -12.82 8.47 14.28
N VAL A 68 -12.76 7.46 15.16
CA VAL A 68 -13.67 7.34 16.31
C VAL A 68 -13.59 8.57 17.20
N ASN A 69 -12.40 9.04 17.55
CA ASN A 69 -12.21 10.23 18.38
C ASN A 69 -12.76 11.50 17.72
N ALA A 70 -12.60 11.64 16.40
CA ALA A 70 -13.17 12.75 15.65
C ALA A 70 -14.70 12.75 15.72
N LEU A 71 -15.34 11.58 15.66
CA LEU A 71 -16.79 11.43 15.73
C LEU A 71 -17.35 11.55 17.15
N GLN A 72 -16.66 11.02 18.16
CA GLN A 72 -17.08 11.05 19.55
C GLN A 72 -16.99 12.47 20.12
N HIS A 73 -15.81 13.08 20.05
CA HIS A 73 -15.53 14.34 20.74
C HIS A 73 -15.89 15.58 19.92
N ARG A 74 -15.86 15.49 18.58
CA ARG A 74 -16.21 16.58 17.64
C ARG A 74 -15.51 17.92 17.92
N THR A 75 -14.35 17.90 18.56
CA THR A 75 -13.53 19.11 18.78
C THR A 75 -12.74 19.44 17.51
N PRO A 76 -12.39 20.72 17.28
CA PRO A 76 -11.57 21.08 16.11
C PRO A 76 -10.27 20.30 16.02
N LEU A 77 -9.59 20.06 17.15
CA LEU A 77 -8.36 19.28 17.19
C LEU A 77 -8.58 17.82 16.76
N ALA A 78 -9.61 17.15 17.30
CA ALA A 78 -9.89 15.75 16.96
C ALA A 78 -10.25 15.60 15.48
N ILE A 79 -11.03 16.54 14.93
CA ILE A 79 -11.38 16.56 13.50
C ILE A 79 -10.14 16.76 12.64
N VAL A 80 -9.28 17.74 12.97
CA VAL A 80 -8.04 18.00 12.23
C VAL A 80 -7.12 16.78 12.25
N VAL A 81 -6.92 16.15 13.42
CA VAL A 81 -6.11 14.93 13.54
C VAL A 81 -6.72 13.80 12.70
N GLY A 82 -8.03 13.58 12.76
CA GLY A 82 -8.70 12.56 11.96
C GLY A 82 -8.50 12.78 10.45
N VAL A 83 -8.68 14.02 9.97
CA VAL A 83 -8.46 14.38 8.56
C VAL A 83 -6.99 14.19 8.16
N LEU A 84 -6.04 14.63 8.98
CA LEU A 84 -4.61 14.44 8.71
C LEU A 84 -4.24 12.96 8.61
N VAL A 85 -4.73 12.14 9.54
CA VAL A 85 -4.49 10.69 9.52
C VAL A 85 -5.11 10.05 8.28
N PHE A 86 -6.32 10.44 7.90
CA PHE A 86 -6.96 9.97 6.66
C PHE A 86 -6.11 10.28 5.41
N VAL A 87 -5.66 11.53 5.27
CA VAL A 87 -4.85 11.98 4.13
C VAL A 87 -3.50 11.26 4.11
N LEU A 88 -2.80 11.20 5.24
CA LEU A 88 -1.49 10.55 5.33
C LEU A 88 -1.58 9.05 5.06
N MET A 89 -2.58 8.38 5.61
CA MET A 89 -2.77 6.94 5.39
C MET A 89 -3.10 6.66 3.93
N THR A 90 -4.01 7.43 3.33
CA THR A 90 -4.36 7.30 1.91
C THR A 90 -3.14 7.52 1.01
N ALA A 91 -2.38 8.59 1.27
CA ALA A 91 -1.16 8.91 0.51
C ALA A 91 -0.08 7.83 0.66
N LEU A 92 0.18 7.35 1.88
CA LEU A 92 1.12 6.27 2.16
C LEU A 92 0.74 5.00 1.39
N THR A 93 -0.54 4.64 1.43
CA THR A 93 -1.03 3.42 0.79
C THR A 93 -1.03 3.54 -0.74
N ALA A 94 -1.36 4.72 -1.27
CA ALA A 94 -1.25 5.02 -2.70
C ALA A 94 0.20 4.98 -3.19
N ALA A 95 1.14 5.56 -2.43
CA ALA A 95 2.56 5.49 -2.73
C ALA A 95 3.06 4.04 -2.73
N PHE A 96 2.66 3.26 -1.72
CA PHE A 96 2.96 1.83 -1.67
C PHE A 96 2.42 1.08 -2.89
N ALA A 97 1.17 1.34 -3.30
CA ALA A 97 0.54 0.70 -4.44
C ALA A 97 1.24 0.97 -5.79
N VAL A 98 1.92 2.11 -5.92
CA VAL A 98 2.72 2.46 -7.11
C VAL A 98 4.11 1.83 -7.02
N VAL A 99 4.80 2.01 -5.89
CA VAL A 99 6.21 1.63 -5.73
C VAL A 99 6.39 0.11 -5.63
N SER A 100 5.44 -0.60 -5.03
CA SER A 100 5.56 -2.04 -4.81
C SER A 100 5.33 -2.88 -6.07
N GLN A 101 4.64 -2.32 -7.08
CA GLN A 101 4.24 -3.06 -8.27
C GLN A 101 5.43 -3.53 -9.13
N PRO A 102 6.45 -2.68 -9.43
CA PRO A 102 7.68 -3.14 -10.08
C PRO A 102 8.44 -4.20 -9.29
N PHE A 103 8.49 -4.07 -7.95
CA PHE A 103 9.17 -5.03 -7.09
C PHE A 103 8.51 -6.40 -7.14
N ALA A 104 7.18 -6.44 -7.00
CA ALA A 104 6.40 -7.67 -7.06
C ALA A 104 6.53 -8.37 -8.42
N LEU A 105 6.55 -7.61 -9.52
CA LEU A 105 6.79 -8.14 -10.86
C LEU A 105 8.18 -8.76 -10.97
N ARG A 106 9.24 -8.04 -10.58
CA ARG A 106 10.62 -8.56 -10.63
C ARG A 106 10.78 -9.85 -9.85
N ARG A 107 10.17 -9.92 -8.65
CA ARG A 107 10.15 -11.14 -7.84
C ARG A 107 9.44 -12.28 -8.57
N ALA A 108 8.26 -12.03 -9.15
CA ALA A 108 7.52 -13.06 -9.88
C ALA A 108 8.35 -13.62 -11.05
N LEU A 109 9.01 -12.74 -11.81
CA LEU A 109 9.90 -13.13 -12.91
C LEU A 109 11.11 -13.94 -12.41
N SER A 110 11.72 -13.56 -11.28
CA SER A 110 12.82 -14.33 -10.68
C SER A 110 12.41 -15.73 -10.21
N LEU A 111 11.11 -15.93 -9.95
CA LEU A 111 10.53 -17.23 -9.61
C LEU A 111 10.06 -18.01 -10.85
N GLY A 112 10.40 -17.54 -12.05
CA GLY A 112 10.05 -18.19 -13.32
C GLY A 112 8.60 -17.97 -13.78
N VAL A 113 7.85 -17.07 -13.14
CA VAL A 113 6.48 -16.73 -13.56
C VAL A 113 6.53 -15.76 -14.73
N SER A 114 5.80 -16.03 -15.82
CA SER A 114 5.72 -15.09 -16.96
C SER A 114 4.98 -13.80 -16.58
N LYS A 115 5.24 -12.72 -17.32
CA LYS A 115 4.58 -11.42 -17.11
C LYS A 115 3.07 -11.50 -17.29
N GLU A 116 2.60 -12.25 -18.29
CA GLU A 116 1.17 -12.44 -18.58
C GLU A 116 0.48 -13.20 -17.45
N ALA A 117 1.15 -14.25 -16.93
CA ALA A 117 0.65 -15.01 -15.79
C ALA A 117 0.57 -14.15 -14.53
N TYR A 118 1.58 -13.32 -14.28
CA TYR A 118 1.57 -12.34 -13.19
C TYR A 118 0.40 -11.36 -13.32
N LEU A 119 0.23 -10.72 -14.49
CA LEU A 119 -0.84 -9.75 -14.71
C LEU A 119 -2.23 -10.37 -14.59
N ARG A 120 -2.42 -11.60 -15.07
CA ARG A 120 -3.68 -12.35 -14.87
C ARG A 120 -3.98 -12.54 -13.38
N ARG A 121 -2.98 -12.91 -12.58
CA ARG A 121 -3.12 -13.03 -11.12
C ARG A 121 -3.39 -11.67 -10.46
N GLN A 122 -2.74 -10.58 -10.90
CA GLN A 122 -3.00 -9.25 -10.35
C GLN A 122 -4.44 -8.77 -10.57
N ARG A 123 -5.08 -9.16 -11.67
CA ARG A 123 -6.51 -8.87 -11.89
C ARG A 123 -7.40 -9.59 -10.87
N ILE A 124 -7.09 -10.85 -10.56
CA ILE A 124 -7.81 -11.61 -9.52
C ILE A 124 -7.57 -10.98 -8.15
N TRP A 125 -6.32 -10.64 -7.83
CA TRP A 125 -5.97 -9.92 -6.61
C TRP A 125 -6.74 -8.61 -6.47
N ALA A 126 -6.85 -7.82 -7.54
CA ALA A 126 -7.61 -6.58 -7.51
C ALA A 126 -9.09 -6.84 -7.19
N ALA A 127 -9.73 -7.79 -7.86
CA ALA A 127 -11.13 -8.14 -7.61
C ALA A 127 -11.36 -8.65 -6.18
N VAL A 128 -10.51 -9.56 -5.70
CA VAL A 128 -10.60 -10.11 -4.34
C VAL A 128 -10.37 -9.02 -3.29
N SER A 129 -9.34 -8.17 -3.46
CA SER A 129 -9.06 -7.10 -2.52
C SER A 129 -10.16 -6.04 -2.46
N VAL A 130 -10.89 -5.80 -3.55
CA VAL A 130 -12.09 -4.94 -3.52
C VAL A 130 -13.17 -5.54 -2.61
N ILE A 131 -13.45 -6.83 -2.76
CA ILE A 131 -14.46 -7.53 -1.95
C ILE A 131 -14.03 -7.54 -0.48
N VAL A 132 -12.79 -7.98 -0.20
CA VAL A 132 -12.26 -8.06 1.17
C VAL A 132 -12.19 -6.67 1.81
N GLY A 133 -11.79 -5.64 1.06
CA GLY A 133 -11.79 -4.26 1.52
C GLY A 133 -13.18 -3.75 1.89
N ALA A 134 -14.18 -4.01 1.06
CA ALA A 134 -15.56 -3.65 1.37
C ALA A 134 -16.06 -4.36 2.63
N VAL A 135 -15.80 -5.66 2.76
CA VAL A 135 -16.18 -6.43 3.96
C VAL A 135 -15.48 -5.89 5.21
N ALA A 136 -14.18 -5.61 5.14
CA ALA A 136 -13.43 -5.05 6.26
C ALA A 136 -14.00 -3.69 6.72
N LEU A 137 -14.33 -2.81 5.77
CA LEU A 137 -14.96 -1.51 6.08
C LEU A 137 -16.34 -1.68 6.73
N ILE A 138 -17.17 -2.60 6.23
CA ILE A 138 -18.49 -2.90 6.82
C ILE A 138 -18.32 -3.40 8.26
N VAL A 139 -17.43 -4.37 8.48
CA VAL A 139 -17.19 -4.95 9.81
C VAL A 139 -16.62 -3.92 10.78
N ALA A 140 -15.65 -3.11 10.35
CA ALA A 140 -15.08 -2.05 11.18
C ALA A 140 -16.12 -0.99 11.54
N THR A 141 -16.95 -0.58 10.56
CA THR A 141 -18.04 0.37 10.79
C THR A 141 -19.07 -0.19 11.76
N TYR A 142 -19.48 -1.45 11.57
CA TYR A 142 -20.41 -2.12 12.48
C TYR A 142 -19.84 -2.21 13.90
N TYR A 143 -18.58 -2.65 14.04
CA TYR A 143 -17.90 -2.71 15.32
C TYR A 143 -17.90 -1.32 16.00
N ASN A 144 -17.52 -0.27 15.28
CA ASN A 144 -17.44 1.07 15.86
C ASN A 144 -18.79 1.65 16.22
N LEU A 145 -19.84 1.44 15.43
CA LEU A 145 -21.15 2.01 15.73
C LEU A 145 -21.90 1.27 16.84
N PHE A 146 -21.75 -0.05 16.92
CA PHE A 146 -22.61 -0.89 17.78
C PHE A 146 -21.89 -1.54 18.96
N LEU A 147 -20.57 -1.76 18.86
CA LEU A 147 -19.81 -2.50 19.86
C LEU A 147 -18.78 -1.65 20.59
N ASN A 148 -18.26 -0.60 19.95
CA ASN A 148 -17.32 0.30 20.59
C ASN A 148 -18.04 1.16 21.65
N PRO A 149 -17.70 1.03 22.94
CA PRO A 149 -18.44 1.68 24.02
C PRO A 149 -18.51 3.21 23.91
N ALA A 150 -17.49 3.81 23.29
CA ALA A 150 -17.38 5.24 23.06
C ALA A 150 -18.46 5.81 22.12
N LEU A 151 -18.79 5.08 21.05
CA LEU A 151 -19.77 5.53 20.06
C LEU A 151 -21.15 4.89 20.27
N ALA A 152 -21.20 3.72 20.91
CA ALA A 152 -22.45 3.06 21.30
C ALA A 152 -23.17 3.77 22.46
N GLY A 153 -22.58 4.84 23.03
CA GLY A 153 -23.17 5.61 24.13
C GLY A 153 -23.14 4.89 25.48
N LEU A 154 -22.27 3.88 25.62
CA LEU A 154 -22.11 3.09 26.85
C LEU A 154 -21.11 3.71 27.82
N VAL A 155 -20.32 4.68 27.36
CA VAL A 155 -19.38 5.48 28.15
C VAL A 155 -19.70 6.96 27.89
N PRO A 156 -19.75 7.81 28.95
CA PRO A 156 -20.06 9.23 28.82
C PRO A 156 -19.02 10.01 27.99
#